data_AF-A0A0K2TRP4-F1
#
_entry.id   AF-A0A0K2TRP4-F1
#
_cell.length_a   1.000
_cell.length_b   1.000
_cell.length_c   1.000
_cell.angle_alpha   90.00
_cell.angle_beta   90.00
_cell.angle_gamma   90.00
#
_symmetry.space_group_name_H-M   'P 1'
#
loop_
_entity.id
_entity.type
_entity.pdbx_description
1 polymer ?
#
loop_
_entity_poly.entity_id
_entity_poly.type
_entity_poly.pdbx_seq_one_letter_code
_entity_poly.pdbx_strand_id
1 'polypeptide(L)'
;MSGGSGCIKESEPKVFVPKCSIGNKSSLIYSGFEPESSAQDQCTFSRIVKDYPGKVLKCQCQNASCGLKKLFREEYIKSQYLQRNLKLHETLKEELIHSIGGSSVYQNVYNYCLKLSRTEPQIFSNLASADGDTVLMELCLDKKIEANLLSAQILAFISIYSDHSPSLLFVRNKQNFNAFELAALSNKTSIASYLAAMFLYHNQDPNTTDSLGHTILHKLARKGDACVSTLNELLSLRNEQNNRILRLDIVNEGGKTPYDVVTACIDLFAHDHSLSYCETLNSFQKVIREDAEELMLTSSTPSSLS
;
A
#
# COMPACT_ATOMS: atom_id res chain seq x y z
N MET A 1 -15.42 -20.85 63.04
CA MET A 1 -15.26 -21.54 61.75
C MET A 1 -14.45 -20.62 60.85
N SER A 2 -13.16 -20.94 60.71
CA SER A 2 -12.13 -20.16 60.04
C SER A 2 -12.10 -20.51 58.54
N GLY A 3 -12.45 -19.55 57.68
CA GLY A 3 -12.33 -19.67 56.23
C GLY A 3 -11.01 -19.04 55.77
N GLY A 4 -10.07 -19.87 55.35
CA GLY A 4 -8.77 -19.45 54.84
C GLY A 4 -8.87 -18.86 53.42
N SER A 5 -8.31 -17.67 53.24
CA SER A 5 -8.13 -17.02 51.95
C SER A 5 -6.83 -17.53 51.32
N GLY A 6 -6.94 -18.29 50.24
CA GLY A 6 -5.80 -18.83 49.49
C GLY A 6 -5.27 -17.80 48.49
N CYS A 7 -4.10 -17.22 48.79
CA CYS A 7 -3.34 -16.43 47.83
C CYS A 7 -2.77 -17.35 46.74
N ILE A 8 -3.24 -17.20 45.51
CA ILE A 8 -2.63 -17.80 44.32
C ILE A 8 -1.36 -16.99 44.03
N LYS A 9 -0.19 -17.63 44.15
CA LYS A 9 1.08 -17.07 43.69
C LYS A 9 1.11 -17.17 42.16
N GLU A 10 1.03 -16.04 41.48
CA GLU A 10 1.36 -15.95 40.05
C GLU A 10 2.84 -16.30 39.87
N SER A 11 3.10 -17.38 39.14
CA SER A 11 4.44 -17.77 38.73
C SER A 11 4.91 -16.84 37.62
N GLU A 12 6.08 -16.21 37.83
CA GLU A 12 6.76 -15.37 36.84
C GLU A 12 6.93 -16.12 35.49
N PRO A 13 6.75 -15.44 34.35
CA PRO A 13 6.97 -16.03 33.05
C PRO A 13 8.45 -16.36 32.89
N LYS A 14 8.77 -17.66 32.79
CA LYS A 14 10.10 -18.13 32.43
C LYS A 14 10.43 -17.66 31.02
N VAL A 15 11.26 -16.63 30.93
CA VAL A 15 11.89 -16.20 29.67
C VAL A 15 12.81 -17.33 29.21
N PHE A 16 12.39 -18.03 28.17
CA PHE A 16 13.20 -19.03 27.50
C PHE A 16 14.24 -18.31 26.65
N VAL A 17 15.45 -18.16 27.18
CA VAL A 17 16.63 -17.73 26.41
C VAL A 17 17.23 -18.96 25.76
N PRO A 18 17.17 -19.14 24.42
CA PRO A 18 17.89 -20.23 23.80
C PRO A 18 19.39 -19.90 23.87
N LYS A 19 20.12 -20.68 24.67
CA LYS A 19 21.59 -20.73 24.60
C LYS A 19 21.98 -21.32 23.25
N CYS A 20 22.46 -20.48 22.35
CA CYS A 20 23.16 -20.93 21.15
C CYS A 20 24.55 -21.42 21.57
N SER A 21 24.65 -22.71 21.89
CA SER A 21 25.95 -23.39 22.02
C SER A 21 26.56 -23.52 20.63
N ILE A 22 27.63 -22.77 20.38
CA ILE A 22 28.48 -22.90 19.21
C ILE A 22 29.15 -24.27 19.29
N GLY A 23 28.65 -25.21 18.50
CA GLY A 23 29.17 -26.57 18.38
C GLY A 23 28.89 -27.11 17.00
N ASN A 24 29.94 -27.14 16.18
CA ASN A 24 30.09 -27.82 14.89
C ASN A 24 29.14 -27.45 13.74
N LYS A 25 29.79 -26.92 12.69
CA LYS A 25 29.39 -26.83 11.28
C LYS A 25 28.23 -27.76 10.90
N SER A 26 27.02 -27.21 10.84
CA SER A 26 25.90 -27.79 10.09
C SER A 26 25.55 -26.84 8.95
N SER A 27 26.03 -27.19 7.77
CA SER A 27 25.63 -26.58 6.51
C SER A 27 24.15 -26.90 6.25
N LEU A 28 23.30 -25.87 6.25
CA LEU A 28 21.97 -25.95 5.66
C LEU A 28 22.12 -26.03 4.14
N ILE A 29 22.09 -27.25 3.60
CA ILE A 29 22.04 -27.52 2.16
C ILE A 29 20.58 -27.35 1.73
N TYR A 30 20.31 -26.38 0.86
CA TYR A 30 19.04 -26.28 0.14
C TYR A 30 19.04 -27.36 -0.95
N SER A 31 18.23 -28.41 -0.78
CA SER A 31 17.96 -29.40 -1.81
C SER A 31 16.97 -28.81 -2.82
N GLY A 32 17.47 -28.34 -3.97
CA GLY A 32 16.63 -27.78 -5.04
C GLY A 32 17.38 -27.23 -6.25
N PHE A 33 18.71 -27.27 -6.26
CA PHE A 33 19.52 -26.94 -7.42
C PHE A 33 20.63 -28.00 -7.50
N GLU A 34 20.61 -28.85 -8.53
CA GLU A 34 21.76 -29.69 -8.88
C GLU A 34 22.76 -28.80 -9.65
N PRO A 35 23.96 -28.55 -9.12
CA PRO A 35 24.96 -27.80 -9.85
C PRO A 35 25.64 -28.74 -10.85
N GLU A 36 25.42 -28.51 -12.14
CA GLU A 36 26.33 -29.02 -13.16
C GLU A 36 27.64 -28.21 -13.12
N SER A 37 28.75 -28.93 -13.00
CA SER A 37 30.15 -28.50 -13.13
C SER A 37 30.90 -28.00 -11.86
N SER A 38 32.17 -28.36 -11.87
CA SER A 38 33.09 -28.54 -10.73
C SER A 38 33.85 -27.27 -10.33
N ALA A 39 33.17 -26.33 -9.67
CA ALA A 39 33.82 -25.26 -8.92
C ALA A 39 33.18 -25.15 -7.52
N GLN A 40 33.89 -25.61 -6.49
CA GLN A 40 33.47 -25.53 -5.09
C GLN A 40 33.60 -24.09 -4.55
N ASP A 41 32.65 -23.22 -4.90
CA ASP A 41 32.45 -21.95 -4.18
C ASP A 41 31.56 -22.20 -2.95
N GLN A 42 32.19 -22.49 -1.80
CA GLN A 42 31.48 -22.62 -0.53
C GLN A 42 31.03 -21.24 -0.03
N CYS A 43 29.77 -20.87 -0.30
CA CYS A 43 29.13 -19.73 0.35
C CYS A 43 28.45 -20.18 1.66
N THR A 44 29.00 -19.79 2.81
CA THR A 44 28.33 -19.96 4.11
C THR A 44 27.37 -18.80 4.40
N PHE A 45 26.15 -19.14 4.83
CA PHE A 45 25.13 -18.19 5.25
C PHE A 45 25.00 -18.16 6.78
N SER A 46 24.86 -16.97 7.36
CA SER A 46 24.30 -16.78 8.70
C SER A 46 23.01 -15.97 8.58
N ARG A 47 21.86 -16.60 8.78
CA ARG A 47 20.54 -15.98 8.67
C ARG A 47 20.22 -15.22 9.96
N ILE A 48 20.19 -13.88 9.91
CA ILE A 48 19.60 -13.02 10.95
C ILE A 48 18.42 -12.30 10.31
N VAL A 49 17.34 -13.04 10.03
CA VAL A 49 16.13 -12.45 9.42
C VAL A 49 14.93 -13.18 9.97
N LYS A 50 14.44 -12.74 11.13
CA LYS A 50 13.04 -12.90 11.48
C LYS A 50 12.45 -11.68 12.21
N ASP A 51 13.23 -10.92 12.98
CA ASP A 51 12.59 -10.00 13.93
C ASP A 51 12.83 -8.49 13.73
N TYR A 52 13.61 -8.03 12.74
CA TYR A 52 13.85 -6.58 12.57
C TYR A 52 14.03 -6.14 11.11
N PRO A 53 13.18 -5.22 10.60
CA PRO A 53 13.48 -4.49 9.37
C PRO A 53 14.70 -3.58 9.61
N GLY A 54 15.77 -3.73 8.82
CA GLY A 54 16.93 -2.84 8.84
C GLY A 54 18.31 -3.47 9.11
N LYS A 55 18.42 -4.77 9.37
CA LYS A 55 19.73 -5.44 9.45
C LYS A 55 20.21 -5.86 8.05
N VAL A 56 21.32 -5.26 7.62
CA VAL A 56 21.96 -5.56 6.32
C VAL A 56 22.56 -6.96 6.34
N LEU A 57 22.11 -7.81 5.44
CA LEU A 57 22.72 -9.12 5.19
C LEU A 57 24.06 -8.90 4.47
N LYS A 58 25.16 -9.37 5.06
CA LYS A 58 26.47 -9.38 4.40
C LYS A 58 26.69 -10.74 3.75
N CYS A 59 26.77 -10.76 2.42
CA CYS A 59 27.26 -11.90 1.66
C CYS A 59 28.79 -11.86 1.67
N GLN A 60 29.45 -12.89 2.23
CA GLN A 60 30.92 -13.02 2.19
C GLN A 60 31.43 -13.77 0.94
N CYS A 61 30.65 -13.79 -0.15
CA CYS A 61 31.09 -14.42 -1.39
C CYS A 61 32.11 -13.53 -2.12
N GLN A 62 33.34 -14.03 -2.27
CA GLN A 62 34.39 -13.34 -3.03
C GLN A 62 34.13 -13.37 -4.55
N ASN A 63 33.39 -14.37 -5.05
CA ASN A 63 33.09 -14.48 -6.48
C ASN A 63 32.09 -13.40 -6.93
N ALA A 64 32.47 -12.59 -7.93
CA ALA A 64 31.66 -11.49 -8.46
C ALA A 64 30.46 -11.98 -9.30
N SER A 65 30.55 -13.17 -9.90
CA SER A 65 29.49 -13.78 -10.71
C SER A 65 28.46 -14.57 -9.90
N CYS A 66 28.56 -14.58 -8.56
CA CYS A 66 27.64 -15.30 -7.72
C CYS A 66 26.22 -14.72 -7.86
N GLY A 67 25.28 -15.52 -8.39
CA GLY A 67 23.87 -15.15 -8.51
C GLY A 67 23.23 -14.69 -7.19
N LEU A 68 23.80 -15.08 -6.05
CA LEU A 68 23.38 -14.61 -4.72
C LEU A 68 23.60 -13.11 -4.53
N LYS A 69 24.66 -12.51 -5.10
CA LYS A 69 24.88 -11.05 -5.02
C LYS A 69 23.75 -10.28 -5.68
N LYS A 70 23.20 -10.81 -6.79
CA LYS A 70 22.04 -10.23 -7.47
C LYS A 70 20.79 -10.30 -6.58
N LEU A 71 20.49 -11.47 -6.02
CA LEU A 71 19.35 -11.64 -5.10
C LEU A 71 19.46 -10.75 -3.85
N PHE A 72 20.65 -10.63 -3.24
CA PHE A 72 20.86 -9.73 -2.09
C PHE A 72 20.66 -8.27 -2.46
N ARG A 73 21.14 -7.84 -3.63
CA ARG A 73 20.95 -6.47 -4.11
C ARG A 73 19.46 -6.19 -4.33
N GLU A 74 18.72 -7.12 -4.92
CA GLU A 74 17.27 -7.00 -5.13
C GLU A 74 16.50 -6.92 -3.80
N GLU A 75 16.76 -7.82 -2.86
CA GLU A 75 16.12 -7.80 -1.53
C GLU A 75 16.50 -6.57 -0.70
N TYR A 76 17.75 -6.10 -0.80
CA TYR A 76 18.17 -4.86 -0.14
C TYR A 76 17.45 -3.64 -0.73
N ILE A 77 17.36 -3.53 -2.06
CA ILE A 77 16.62 -2.46 -2.73
C ILE A 77 15.14 -2.49 -2.32
N LYS A 78 14.51 -3.68 -2.31
CA LYS A 78 13.13 -3.85 -1.83
C LYS A 78 12.98 -3.40 -0.37
N SER A 79 13.89 -3.80 0.51
CA SER A 79 13.85 -3.40 1.92
C SER A 79 14.01 -1.89 2.11
N GLN A 80 14.89 -1.24 1.35
CA GLN A 80 15.07 0.21 1.39
C GLN A 80 13.83 0.93 0.86
N TYR A 81 13.25 0.44 -0.24
CA TYR A 81 12.00 0.97 -0.79
C TYR A 81 10.84 0.86 0.22
N LEU A 82 10.70 -0.31 0.87
CA LEU A 82 9.69 -0.56 1.90
C LEU A 82 9.84 0.38 3.10
N GLN A 83 11.07 0.57 3.58
CA GLN A 83 11.33 1.48 4.71
C GLN A 83 10.95 2.93 4.40
N ARG A 84 11.13 3.37 3.15
CA ARG A 84 10.77 4.74 2.76
C ARG A 84 9.27 4.95 2.68
N ASN A 85 8.54 3.96 2.17
CA ASN A 85 7.08 4.07 2.08
C ASN A 85 6.38 3.85 3.43
N LEU A 86 7.08 3.26 4.41
CA LEU A 86 6.56 3.04 5.77
C LEU A 86 6.15 4.36 6.44
N LYS A 87 6.93 5.44 6.31
CA LYS A 87 6.59 6.71 6.96
C LYS A 87 5.28 7.30 6.45
N LEU A 88 5.09 7.32 5.13
CA LEU A 88 3.85 7.80 4.52
C LEU A 88 2.65 6.96 4.98
N HIS A 89 2.81 5.64 4.99
CA HIS A 89 1.81 4.71 5.50
C HIS A 89 1.42 5.01 6.95
N GLU A 90 2.40 5.12 7.86
CA GLU A 90 2.14 5.38 9.28
C GLU A 90 1.51 6.77 9.50
N THR A 91 1.97 7.81 8.78
CA THR A 91 1.37 9.15 8.88
C THR A 91 -0.11 9.14 8.50
N LEU A 92 -0.45 8.59 7.33
CA LEU A 92 -1.84 8.55 6.86
C LEU A 92 -2.72 7.64 7.75
N LYS A 93 -2.14 6.57 8.30
CA LYS A 93 -2.82 5.69 9.26
C LYS A 93 -3.19 6.44 10.54
N GLU A 94 -2.23 7.16 11.13
CA GLU A 94 -2.45 7.94 12.35
C GLU A 94 -3.47 9.06 12.14
N GLU A 95 -3.39 9.77 11.01
CA GLU A 95 -4.39 10.79 10.62
C GLU A 95 -5.80 10.18 10.51
N LEU A 96 -5.91 9.00 9.90
CA LEU A 96 -7.18 8.31 9.78
C LEU A 96 -7.71 7.85 11.15
N ILE A 97 -6.86 7.25 12.00
CA ILE A 97 -7.21 6.87 13.38
C ILE A 97 -7.69 8.09 14.17
N HIS A 98 -7.00 9.23 14.04
CA HIS A 98 -7.40 10.48 14.67
C HIS A 98 -8.79 10.92 14.18
N SER A 99 -9.04 10.91 12.87
CA SER A 99 -10.34 11.28 12.28
C SER A 99 -11.51 10.39 12.72
N ILE A 100 -11.24 9.12 13.04
CA ILE A 100 -12.22 8.13 13.50
C ILE A 100 -12.66 8.37 14.97
N GLY A 101 -11.91 9.19 15.72
CA GLY A 101 -12.11 9.40 17.16
C GLY A 101 -11.04 8.74 18.04
N GLY A 102 -9.90 8.37 17.45
CA GLY A 102 -8.69 7.93 18.15
C GLY A 102 -8.52 6.41 18.27
N SER A 103 -7.37 6.02 18.81
CA SER A 103 -6.90 4.62 18.84
C SER A 103 -7.85 3.67 19.59
N SER A 104 -8.50 4.12 20.66
CA SER A 104 -9.45 3.30 21.43
C SER A 104 -10.67 2.88 20.59
N VAL A 105 -11.28 3.83 19.87
CA VAL A 105 -12.43 3.56 18.99
C VAL A 105 -12.01 2.60 17.87
N TYR A 106 -10.89 2.90 17.22
CA TYR A 106 -10.33 2.03 16.18
C TYR A 106 -10.07 0.61 16.69
N GLN A 107 -9.43 0.45 17.85
CA GLN A 107 -9.09 -0.87 18.38
C GLN A 107 -10.33 -1.71 18.71
N ASN A 108 -11.40 -1.08 19.20
CA ASN A 108 -12.67 -1.77 19.44
C ASN A 108 -13.28 -2.29 18.14
N VAL A 109 -13.30 -1.46 17.09
CA VAL A 109 -13.80 -1.86 15.76
C VAL A 109 -12.90 -2.93 15.15
N TYR A 110 -11.58 -2.79 15.24
CA TYR A 110 -10.62 -3.78 14.78
C TYR A 110 -10.85 -5.15 15.43
N ASN A 111 -10.98 -5.19 16.76
CA ASN A 111 -11.22 -6.43 17.49
C ASN A 111 -12.55 -7.09 17.08
N TYR A 112 -13.59 -6.28 16.83
CA TYR A 112 -14.86 -6.76 16.33
C TYR A 112 -14.73 -7.36 14.92
N CYS A 113 -14.12 -6.64 13.98
CA CYS A 113 -13.88 -7.11 12.61
C CYS A 113 -13.00 -8.36 12.58
N LEU A 114 -11.98 -8.46 13.44
CA LEU A 114 -11.11 -9.63 13.56
C LEU A 114 -11.86 -10.85 14.12
N LYS A 115 -12.79 -10.63 15.06
CA LYS A 115 -13.66 -11.71 15.55
C LYS A 115 -14.59 -12.19 14.42
N LEU A 116 -15.18 -11.25 13.68
CA LEU A 116 -16.07 -11.55 12.55
C LEU A 116 -15.35 -12.33 11.46
N SER A 117 -14.12 -11.94 11.11
CA SER A 117 -13.31 -12.61 10.08
C SER A 117 -12.94 -14.06 10.43
N ARG A 118 -12.94 -14.41 11.72
CA ARG A 118 -12.75 -15.78 12.19
C ARG A 118 -14.03 -16.62 12.12
N THR A 119 -15.20 -16.00 12.23
CA THR A 119 -16.49 -16.69 12.18
C THR A 119 -17.06 -16.78 10.77
N GLU A 120 -16.65 -15.90 9.87
CA GLU A 120 -17.16 -15.77 8.51
C GLU A 120 -16.04 -15.89 7.47
N PRO A 121 -15.74 -17.11 6.98
CA PRO A 121 -14.65 -17.33 6.03
C PRO A 121 -14.79 -16.52 4.73
N GLN A 122 -16.01 -16.17 4.34
CA GLN A 122 -16.26 -15.33 3.15
C GLN A 122 -15.57 -13.96 3.21
N ILE A 123 -15.25 -13.47 4.41
CA ILE A 123 -14.55 -12.18 4.60
C ILE A 123 -13.15 -12.18 3.96
N PHE A 124 -12.49 -13.33 3.91
CA PHE A 124 -11.19 -13.51 3.26
C PHE A 124 -11.31 -14.06 1.83
N SER A 125 -12.39 -13.70 1.13
CA SER A 125 -12.62 -14.11 -0.25
C SER A 125 -12.94 -12.92 -1.14
N ASN A 126 -12.71 -13.08 -2.44
CA ASN A 126 -13.20 -12.21 -3.50
C ASN A 126 -14.61 -12.60 -3.97
N LEU A 127 -15.37 -13.32 -3.14
CA LEU A 127 -16.71 -13.80 -3.41
C LEU A 127 -17.71 -13.23 -2.39
N ALA A 128 -17.42 -12.06 -1.81
CA ALA A 128 -18.34 -11.43 -0.87
C ALA A 128 -19.61 -10.93 -1.59
N SER A 129 -19.49 -10.55 -2.87
CA SER A 129 -20.62 -10.23 -3.75
C SER A 129 -20.66 -11.13 -4.99
N ALA A 130 -21.82 -11.19 -5.64
CA ALA A 130 -21.97 -11.84 -6.94
C ALA A 130 -21.11 -11.17 -8.04
N ASP A 131 -20.75 -9.90 -7.86
CA ASP A 131 -19.92 -9.11 -8.77
C ASP A 131 -18.41 -9.30 -8.52
N GLY A 132 -18.06 -10.14 -7.54
CA GLY A 132 -16.67 -10.44 -7.18
C GLY A 132 -16.04 -9.38 -6.29
N ASP A 133 -16.86 -8.59 -5.60
CA ASP A 133 -16.37 -7.62 -4.62
C ASP A 133 -15.84 -8.34 -3.38
N THR A 134 -14.78 -7.79 -2.80
CA THR A 134 -14.36 -8.12 -1.44
C THR A 134 -15.18 -7.30 -0.44
N VAL A 135 -15.23 -7.69 0.83
CA VAL A 135 -15.88 -6.89 1.90
C VAL A 135 -15.36 -5.45 1.93
N LEU A 136 -14.06 -5.25 1.70
CA LEU A 136 -13.46 -3.92 1.65
C LEU A 136 -14.05 -3.04 0.53
N MET A 137 -14.38 -3.61 -0.63
CA MET A 137 -14.96 -2.90 -1.78
C MET A 137 -16.41 -2.48 -1.50
N GLU A 138 -17.19 -3.38 -0.91
CA GLU A 138 -18.57 -3.11 -0.46
C GLU A 138 -18.60 -1.93 0.52
N LEU A 139 -17.70 -1.92 1.52
CA LEU A 139 -17.59 -0.81 2.47
C LEU A 139 -17.16 0.50 1.79
N CYS A 140 -16.28 0.44 0.79
CA CYS A 140 -15.91 1.61 0.00
C CYS A 140 -17.08 2.19 -0.80
N LEU A 141 -18.11 1.41 -1.11
CA LEU A 141 -19.33 1.85 -1.80
C LEU A 141 -20.48 2.24 -0.87
N ASP A 142 -20.46 1.78 0.38
CA ASP A 142 -21.54 2.05 1.33
C ASP A 142 -21.66 3.57 1.64
N LYS A 143 -22.91 4.01 1.74
CA LYS A 143 -23.34 5.39 2.05
C LYS A 143 -24.35 5.43 3.22
N LYS A 144 -24.77 4.28 3.72
CA LYS A 144 -25.79 4.14 4.78
C LYS A 144 -25.18 4.20 6.18
N ILE A 145 -23.92 3.79 6.31
CA ILE A 145 -23.19 3.75 7.59
C ILE A 145 -22.66 5.15 7.91
N GLU A 146 -22.68 5.51 9.20
CA GLU A 146 -22.06 6.75 9.70
C GLU A 146 -20.58 6.82 9.27
N ALA A 147 -20.15 7.98 8.76
CA ALA A 147 -18.84 8.14 8.12
C ALA A 147 -17.65 7.70 8.99
N ASN A 148 -17.68 7.99 10.30
CA ASN A 148 -16.60 7.63 11.22
C ASN A 148 -16.55 6.12 11.47
N LEU A 149 -17.71 5.50 11.73
CA LEU A 149 -17.82 4.06 11.90
C LEU A 149 -17.42 3.32 10.62
N LEU A 150 -17.86 3.81 9.46
CA LEU A 150 -17.49 3.24 8.16
C LEU A 150 -15.98 3.32 7.93
N SER A 151 -15.37 4.47 8.21
CA SER A 151 -13.92 4.65 8.09
C SER A 151 -13.14 3.74 9.04
N ALA A 152 -13.64 3.53 10.26
CA ALA A 152 -13.07 2.59 11.22
C ALA A 152 -13.14 1.14 10.74
N GLN A 153 -14.27 0.72 10.17
CA GLN A 153 -14.45 -0.61 9.61
C GLN A 153 -13.53 -0.85 8.41
N ILE A 154 -13.46 0.12 7.49
CA ILE A 154 -12.56 0.07 6.34
C ILE A 154 -11.11 -0.05 6.81
N LEU A 155 -10.65 0.81 7.73
CA LEU A 155 -9.29 0.74 8.25
C LEU A 155 -9.01 -0.59 8.96
N ALA A 156 -9.97 -1.12 9.72
CA ALA A 156 -9.85 -2.41 10.36
C ALA A 156 -9.64 -3.53 9.33
N PHE A 157 -10.43 -3.56 8.26
CA PHE A 157 -10.27 -4.57 7.21
C PHE A 157 -8.98 -4.41 6.41
N ILE A 158 -8.51 -3.18 6.16
CA ILE A 158 -7.21 -2.96 5.53
C ILE A 158 -6.09 -3.58 6.39
N SER A 159 -6.10 -3.34 7.70
CA SER A 159 -5.13 -3.91 8.62
C SER A 159 -5.22 -5.44 8.67
N ILE A 160 -6.44 -5.99 8.78
CA ILE A 160 -6.65 -7.45 8.79
C ILE A 160 -6.15 -8.10 7.49
N TYR A 161 -6.47 -7.52 6.33
CA TYR A 161 -6.00 -8.03 5.04
C TYR A 161 -4.47 -7.90 4.91
N SER A 162 -3.89 -6.77 5.32
CA SER A 162 -2.44 -6.58 5.33
C SER A 162 -1.71 -7.63 6.18
N ASP A 163 -2.30 -8.06 7.29
CA ASP A 163 -1.68 -9.03 8.19
C ASP A 163 -1.86 -10.48 7.72
N HIS A 164 -3.01 -10.82 7.13
CA HIS A 164 -3.38 -12.22 6.88
C HIS A 164 -3.46 -12.60 5.40
N SER A 165 -3.78 -11.67 4.51
CA SER A 165 -3.97 -11.93 3.07
C SER A 165 -3.79 -10.64 2.24
N PRO A 166 -2.54 -10.13 2.11
CA PRO A 166 -2.28 -8.83 1.47
C PRO A 166 -2.79 -8.74 0.03
N SER A 167 -2.83 -9.86 -0.69
CA SER A 167 -3.31 -9.93 -2.06
C SER A 167 -4.76 -9.43 -2.21
N LEU A 168 -5.60 -9.58 -1.18
CA LEU A 168 -7.00 -9.11 -1.20
C LEU A 168 -7.11 -7.59 -1.30
N LEU A 169 -6.10 -6.82 -0.88
CA LEU A 169 -6.08 -5.36 -1.04
C LEU A 169 -6.03 -4.92 -2.52
N PHE A 170 -5.54 -5.81 -3.39
CA PHE A 170 -5.24 -5.51 -4.80
C PHE A 170 -6.13 -6.28 -5.78
N VAL A 171 -7.01 -7.14 -5.27
CA VAL A 171 -8.00 -7.86 -6.09
C VAL A 171 -8.84 -6.85 -6.86
N ARG A 172 -9.18 -7.20 -8.10
CA ARG A 172 -10.15 -6.48 -8.92
C ARG A 172 -11.42 -7.32 -9.05
N ASN A 173 -12.58 -6.68 -8.96
CA ASN A 173 -13.89 -7.30 -9.17
C ASN A 173 -14.16 -7.56 -10.67
N LYS A 174 -15.36 -8.06 -11.02
CA LYS A 174 -15.74 -8.33 -12.42
C LYS A 174 -15.81 -7.08 -13.30
N GLN A 175 -16.01 -5.90 -12.70
CA GLN A 175 -15.97 -4.61 -13.38
C GLN A 175 -14.55 -4.04 -13.45
N ASN A 176 -13.55 -4.84 -13.06
CA ASN A 176 -12.14 -4.49 -13.04
C ASN A 176 -11.80 -3.32 -12.08
N PHE A 177 -12.58 -3.14 -11.02
CA PHE A 177 -12.30 -2.19 -9.95
C PHE A 177 -11.69 -2.88 -8.73
N ASN A 178 -10.69 -2.25 -8.10
CA ASN A 178 -10.24 -2.62 -6.77
C ASN A 178 -10.78 -1.65 -5.69
N ALA A 179 -10.53 -1.96 -4.42
CA ALA A 179 -10.99 -1.13 -3.30
C ALA A 179 -10.45 0.31 -3.34
N PHE A 180 -9.20 0.50 -3.77
CA PHE A 180 -8.60 1.83 -3.93
C PHE A 180 -9.38 2.67 -4.93
N GLU A 181 -9.67 2.12 -6.11
CA GLU A 181 -10.41 2.82 -7.16
C GLU A 181 -11.85 3.13 -6.72
N LEU A 182 -12.52 2.19 -6.03
CA LEU A 182 -13.89 2.42 -5.52
C LEU A 182 -13.94 3.48 -4.41
N ALA A 183 -12.96 3.49 -3.50
CA ALA A 183 -12.85 4.53 -2.49
C ALA A 183 -12.66 5.91 -3.13
N ALA A 184 -11.78 6.00 -4.13
CA ALA A 184 -11.50 7.24 -4.83
C ALA A 184 -12.71 7.75 -5.63
N LEU A 185 -13.38 6.88 -6.38
CA LEU A 185 -14.57 7.23 -7.16
C LEU A 185 -15.82 7.51 -6.32
N SER A 186 -15.80 7.12 -5.04
CA SER A 186 -16.82 7.44 -4.04
C SER A 186 -16.47 8.66 -3.21
N ASN A 187 -15.41 9.40 -3.59
CA ASN A 187 -14.91 10.60 -2.91
C ASN A 187 -14.58 10.37 -1.41
N LYS A 188 -14.13 9.16 -1.04
CA LYS A 188 -13.68 8.83 0.32
C LYS A 188 -12.19 9.18 0.48
N THR A 189 -11.90 10.48 0.45
CA THR A 189 -10.54 11.05 0.31
C THR A 189 -9.49 10.39 1.21
N SER A 190 -9.66 10.41 2.54
CA SER A 190 -8.67 9.85 3.47
C SER A 190 -8.44 8.35 3.30
N ILE A 191 -9.50 7.59 2.96
CA ILE A 191 -9.40 6.16 2.68
C ILE A 191 -8.63 5.90 1.37
N ALA A 192 -8.95 6.64 0.32
CA ALA A 192 -8.29 6.51 -0.97
C ALA A 192 -6.78 6.82 -0.85
N SER A 193 -6.43 7.88 -0.13
CA SER A 193 -5.02 8.24 0.11
C SER A 193 -4.27 7.16 0.89
N TYR A 194 -4.90 6.64 1.95
CA TYR A 194 -4.30 5.56 2.72
C TYR A 194 -4.13 4.28 1.89
N LEU A 195 -5.12 3.92 1.07
CA LEU A 195 -5.00 2.78 0.15
C LEU A 195 -3.90 3.00 -0.90
N ALA A 196 -3.72 4.21 -1.44
CA ALA A 196 -2.60 4.52 -2.32
C ALA A 196 -1.25 4.28 -1.64
N ALA A 197 -1.11 4.67 -0.36
CA ALA A 197 0.09 4.37 0.43
C ALA A 197 0.25 2.87 0.70
N MET A 198 -0.84 2.12 0.89
CA MET A 198 -0.80 0.66 1.02
C MET A 198 -0.28 -0.05 -0.23
N PHE A 199 -0.60 0.45 -1.42
CA PHE A 199 -0.02 -0.08 -2.67
C PHE A 199 1.51 0.04 -2.63
N LEU A 200 2.04 1.22 -2.32
CA LEU A 200 3.49 1.43 -2.22
C LEU A 200 4.13 0.60 -1.10
N TYR A 201 3.47 0.49 0.04
CA TYR A 201 3.93 -0.33 1.17
C TYR A 201 4.05 -1.80 0.78
N HIS A 202 3.13 -2.35 -0.01
CA HIS A 202 3.20 -3.72 -0.50
C HIS A 202 3.94 -3.88 -1.84
N ASN A 203 4.74 -2.87 -2.23
CA ASN A 203 5.49 -2.84 -3.49
C ASN A 203 4.61 -3.11 -4.72
N GLN A 204 3.39 -2.57 -4.70
CA GLN A 204 2.45 -2.52 -5.81
C GLN A 204 2.44 -1.12 -6.40
N ASP A 205 2.22 -1.02 -7.72
CA ASP A 205 2.12 0.26 -8.39
C ASP A 205 0.69 0.82 -8.29
N PRO A 206 0.45 1.96 -7.63
CA PRO A 206 -0.88 2.58 -7.60
C PRO A 206 -1.31 3.13 -8.97
N ASN A 207 -0.41 3.16 -9.95
CA ASN A 207 -0.67 3.55 -11.33
C ASN A 207 -1.09 2.38 -12.24
N THR A 208 -1.39 1.20 -11.68
CA THR A 208 -1.89 0.07 -12.48
C THR A 208 -3.11 0.47 -13.33
N THR A 209 -3.10 0.05 -14.58
CA THR A 209 -4.16 0.35 -15.55
C THR A 209 -5.18 -0.78 -15.63
N ASP A 210 -6.40 -0.42 -16.04
CA ASP A 210 -7.37 -1.40 -16.51
C ASP A 210 -7.04 -1.91 -17.93
N SER A 211 -7.92 -2.75 -18.48
CA SER A 211 -7.79 -3.32 -19.84
C SER A 211 -7.92 -2.29 -20.97
N LEU A 212 -8.19 -1.02 -20.66
CA LEU A 212 -8.24 0.09 -21.62
C LEU A 212 -7.11 1.09 -21.37
N GLY A 213 -6.14 0.73 -20.52
CA GLY A 213 -5.03 1.62 -20.15
C GLY A 213 -5.43 2.73 -19.17
N HIS A 214 -6.63 2.74 -18.58
CA HIS A 214 -7.01 3.79 -17.64
C HIS A 214 -6.43 3.54 -16.25
N THR A 215 -5.66 4.50 -15.77
CA THR A 215 -5.29 4.64 -14.34
C THR A 215 -6.45 5.21 -13.53
N ILE A 216 -6.31 5.24 -12.20
CA ILE A 216 -7.28 5.94 -11.33
C ILE A 216 -7.44 7.42 -11.68
N LEU A 217 -6.37 8.11 -12.09
CA LEU A 217 -6.46 9.53 -12.47
C LEU A 217 -7.30 9.73 -13.73
N HIS A 218 -7.24 8.83 -14.71
CA HIS A 218 -8.14 8.88 -15.86
C HIS A 218 -9.61 8.70 -15.45
N LYS A 219 -9.86 7.78 -14.51
CA LYS A 219 -11.22 7.51 -14.01
C LYS A 219 -11.78 8.70 -13.23
N LEU A 220 -10.96 9.35 -12.39
CA LEU A 220 -11.32 10.59 -11.69
C LEU A 220 -11.53 11.76 -12.66
N ALA A 221 -10.66 11.91 -13.67
CA ALA A 221 -10.82 12.93 -14.71
C ALA A 221 -12.17 12.81 -15.44
N ARG A 222 -12.61 11.57 -15.74
CA ARG A 222 -13.93 11.31 -16.34
C ARG A 222 -15.10 11.62 -15.38
N LYS A 223 -14.89 11.42 -14.08
CA LYS A 223 -15.89 11.65 -13.04
C LYS A 223 -16.15 13.14 -12.78
N GLY A 224 -15.17 14.00 -13.07
CA GLY A 224 -15.27 15.44 -12.93
C GLY A 224 -15.32 15.90 -11.47
N ASP A 225 -15.96 17.04 -11.24
CA ASP A 225 -15.88 17.78 -9.97
C ASP A 225 -16.53 17.02 -8.80
N ALA A 226 -17.34 15.98 -9.08
CA ALA A 226 -17.91 15.09 -8.07
C ALA A 226 -16.86 14.36 -7.21
N CYS A 227 -15.61 14.26 -7.66
CA CYS A 227 -14.51 13.62 -6.92
C CYS A 227 -13.27 14.53 -6.80
N VAL A 228 -13.44 15.85 -6.92
CA VAL A 228 -12.32 16.80 -6.91
C VAL A 228 -11.54 16.80 -5.60
N SER A 229 -12.21 16.59 -4.45
CA SER A 229 -11.55 16.50 -3.14
C SER A 229 -10.56 15.34 -3.11
N THR A 230 -11.00 14.14 -3.52
CA THR A 230 -10.10 12.99 -3.59
C THR A 230 -9.04 13.15 -4.68
N LEU A 231 -9.36 13.75 -5.83
CA LEU A 231 -8.36 14.04 -6.87
C LEU A 231 -7.24 14.94 -6.34
N ASN A 232 -7.58 16.05 -5.68
CA ASN A 232 -6.60 17.00 -5.15
C ASN A 232 -5.65 16.34 -4.15
N GLU A 233 -6.19 15.53 -3.24
CA GLU A 233 -5.41 14.81 -2.25
C GLU A 233 -4.50 13.78 -2.93
N LEU A 234 -5.04 12.95 -3.82
CA LEU A 234 -4.27 11.94 -4.53
C LEU A 234 -3.17 12.54 -5.41
N LEU A 235 -3.43 13.71 -6.00
CA LEU A 235 -2.40 14.45 -6.70
C LEU A 235 -1.35 14.94 -5.71
N SER A 236 -1.70 15.53 -4.57
CA SER A 236 -0.74 16.08 -3.60
C SER A 236 0.16 15.03 -2.94
N LEU A 237 -0.23 13.75 -2.96
CA LEU A 237 0.54 12.68 -2.35
C LEU A 237 1.95 12.53 -2.96
N ARG A 238 2.95 12.64 -2.09
CA ARG A 238 4.37 12.46 -2.40
C ARG A 238 5.01 11.44 -1.46
N ASN A 239 6.01 10.72 -1.96
CA ASN A 239 6.85 9.87 -1.13
C ASN A 239 7.93 10.68 -0.39
N GLU A 240 8.76 10.01 0.42
CA GLU A 240 9.82 10.67 1.20
C GLU A 240 10.86 11.39 0.34
N GLN A 241 11.01 10.99 -0.92
CA GLN A 241 11.89 11.62 -1.89
C GLN A 241 11.20 12.75 -2.66
N ASN A 242 10.07 13.24 -2.16
CA ASN A 242 9.26 14.27 -2.76
C ASN A 242 8.70 13.91 -4.16
N ASN A 243 8.75 12.65 -4.58
CA ASN A 243 8.19 12.24 -5.86
C ASN A 243 6.70 12.00 -5.71
N ARG A 244 5.93 12.51 -6.67
CA ARG A 244 4.50 12.23 -6.75
C ARG A 244 4.25 10.73 -6.93
N ILE A 245 3.28 10.22 -6.19
CA ILE A 245 2.96 8.78 -6.19
C ILE A 245 2.18 8.40 -7.45
N LEU A 246 1.25 9.26 -7.85
CA LEU A 246 0.42 9.07 -9.03
C LEU A 246 0.95 9.90 -10.20
N ARG A 247 1.05 9.25 -11.35
CA ARG A 247 1.67 9.78 -12.56
C ARG A 247 0.63 10.41 -13.49
N LEU A 248 0.93 11.63 -13.94
CA LEU A 248 0.11 12.39 -14.88
C LEU A 248 0.39 12.04 -16.35
N ASP A 249 1.54 11.43 -16.63
CA ASP A 249 2.07 11.21 -17.97
C ASP A 249 1.70 9.84 -18.56
N ILE A 250 0.88 9.05 -17.85
CA ILE A 250 0.42 7.75 -18.35
C ILE A 250 -0.65 7.98 -19.41
N VAL A 251 -0.43 7.37 -20.57
CA VAL A 251 -1.33 7.44 -21.72
C VAL A 251 -2.15 6.14 -21.79
N ASN A 252 -3.47 6.26 -21.89
CA ASN A 252 -4.36 5.11 -22.06
C ASN A 252 -4.30 4.53 -23.50
N GLU A 253 -5.06 3.47 -23.77
CA GLU A 253 -5.11 2.87 -25.13
C GLU A 253 -5.66 3.82 -26.20
N GLY A 254 -6.39 4.86 -25.80
CA GLY A 254 -6.90 5.90 -26.67
C GLY A 254 -5.89 7.02 -26.98
N GLY A 255 -4.65 6.92 -26.52
CA GLY A 255 -3.63 7.96 -26.73
C GLY A 255 -3.85 9.21 -25.88
N LYS A 256 -4.60 9.11 -24.77
CA LYS A 256 -4.95 10.24 -23.90
C LYS A 256 -4.33 10.10 -22.51
N THR A 257 -3.79 11.19 -21.98
CA THR A 257 -3.44 11.32 -20.55
C THR A 257 -4.68 11.62 -19.70
N PRO A 258 -4.60 11.59 -18.35
CA PRO A 258 -5.70 12.05 -17.50
C PRO A 258 -6.14 13.50 -17.79
N TYR A 259 -5.18 14.37 -18.13
CA TYR A 259 -5.48 15.75 -18.52
C TYR A 259 -6.29 15.80 -19.83
N ASP A 260 -5.87 15.05 -20.85
CA ASP A 260 -6.59 15.00 -22.13
C ASP A 260 -8.00 14.42 -21.96
N VAL A 261 -8.20 13.50 -21.01
CA VAL A 261 -9.52 12.96 -20.68
C VAL A 261 -10.43 14.04 -20.10
N VAL A 262 -9.98 14.86 -19.14
CA VAL A 262 -10.83 15.93 -18.58
C VAL A 262 -11.17 16.98 -19.64
N THR A 263 -10.22 17.37 -20.49
CA THR A 263 -10.48 18.32 -21.59
C THR A 263 -11.52 17.76 -22.56
N ALA A 264 -11.39 16.49 -22.97
CA ALA A 264 -12.38 15.87 -23.85
C ALA A 264 -13.76 15.75 -23.18
N CYS A 265 -13.83 15.51 -21.87
CA CYS A 265 -15.09 15.48 -21.14
C CYS A 265 -15.77 16.85 -21.08
N ILE A 266 -15.02 17.94 -20.93
CA ILE A 266 -15.57 19.31 -20.99
C ILE A 266 -16.28 19.54 -22.33
N ASP A 267 -15.64 19.17 -23.44
CA ASP A 267 -16.21 19.34 -24.77
C ASP A 267 -17.47 18.47 -24.97
N LEU A 268 -17.43 17.21 -24.51
CA LEU A 268 -18.53 16.26 -24.66
C LEU A 268 -19.75 16.61 -23.81
N PHE A 269 -19.55 17.18 -22.62
CA PHE A 269 -20.59 17.49 -21.64
C PHE A 269 -20.88 18.99 -21.50
N ALA A 270 -20.41 19.82 -22.44
CA ALA A 270 -20.63 21.27 -22.42
C ALA A 270 -22.11 21.69 -22.32
N HIS A 271 -23.03 20.81 -22.72
CA HIS A 271 -24.48 21.03 -22.69
C HIS A 271 -25.19 20.36 -21.51
N ASP A 272 -24.47 19.55 -20.72
CA ASP A 272 -25.03 18.87 -19.55
C ASP A 272 -24.70 19.66 -18.27
N HIS A 273 -25.65 20.47 -17.83
CA HIS A 273 -25.51 21.27 -16.61
C HIS A 273 -25.37 20.44 -15.32
N SER A 274 -25.57 19.12 -15.38
CA SER A 274 -25.43 18.25 -14.19
C SER A 274 -23.98 17.88 -13.87
N LEU A 275 -23.06 18.02 -14.84
CA LEU A 275 -21.65 17.69 -14.68
C LEU A 275 -20.78 18.94 -14.83
N SER A 276 -19.94 19.19 -13.83
CA SER A 276 -18.90 20.21 -13.88
C SER A 276 -17.52 19.55 -13.90
N TYR A 277 -16.61 20.16 -14.64
CA TYR A 277 -15.22 19.70 -14.80
C TYR A 277 -14.20 20.82 -14.57
N CYS A 278 -14.66 22.03 -14.24
CA CYS A 278 -13.81 23.20 -14.11
C CYS A 278 -12.78 23.03 -13.00
N GLU A 279 -13.20 22.52 -11.84
CA GLU A 279 -12.29 22.35 -10.71
C GLU A 279 -11.30 21.22 -10.98
N THR A 280 -11.76 20.12 -11.55
CA THR A 280 -10.95 18.98 -11.97
C THR A 280 -9.86 19.39 -12.95
N LEU A 281 -10.21 20.19 -13.98
CA LEU A 281 -9.24 20.72 -14.93
C LEU A 281 -8.21 21.61 -14.23
N ASN A 282 -8.67 22.53 -13.37
CA ASN A 282 -7.81 23.44 -12.62
C ASN A 282 -6.83 22.66 -11.71
N SER A 283 -7.27 21.58 -11.08
CA SER A 283 -6.42 20.68 -10.28
C SER A 283 -5.27 20.11 -11.09
N PHE A 284 -5.53 19.57 -12.28
CA PHE A 284 -4.46 19.06 -13.14
C PHE A 284 -3.54 20.18 -13.62
N GLN A 285 -4.07 21.33 -14.07
CA GLN A 285 -3.27 22.46 -14.54
C GLN A 285 -2.34 22.99 -13.45
N LYS A 286 -2.84 23.09 -12.21
CA LYS A 286 -2.05 23.49 -11.05
C LYS A 286 -0.86 22.58 -10.86
N VAL A 287 -1.09 21.27 -10.85
CA VAL A 287 -0.03 20.28 -10.64
C VAL A 287 0.99 20.27 -11.77
N ILE A 288 0.54 20.35 -13.02
CA ILE A 288 1.44 20.43 -14.19
C ILE A 288 2.33 21.68 -14.10
N ARG A 289 1.78 22.81 -13.65
CA ARG A 289 2.55 24.04 -13.44
C ARG A 289 3.59 23.88 -12.33
N GLU A 290 3.19 23.30 -11.18
CA GLU A 290 4.10 23.01 -10.06
C GLU A 290 5.26 22.12 -10.51
N ASP A 291 4.98 21.05 -11.25
CA ASP A 291 6.00 20.12 -11.76
C ASP A 291 6.94 20.82 -12.77
N ALA A 292 6.40 21.69 -13.63
CA ALA A 292 7.21 22.49 -14.55
C ALA A 292 8.13 23.49 -13.81
N GLU A 293 7.64 24.15 -12.77
CA GLU A 293 8.43 25.06 -11.94
C GLU A 293 9.55 24.31 -11.19
N GLU A 294 9.26 23.13 -10.64
CA GLU A 294 10.24 22.26 -9.97
C GLU A 294 11.39 21.85 -10.94
N LEU A 295 11.06 21.52 -12.18
CA LEU A 295 12.05 21.19 -13.22
C LEU A 295 12.93 22.39 -13.60
N MET A 296 12.37 23.60 -13.66
CA MET A 296 13.14 24.81 -13.96
C MET A 296 14.14 25.14 -12.84
N LEU A 297 13.73 24.99 -11.58
CA LEU A 297 14.61 25.22 -10.43
C LEU A 297 15.77 24.22 -10.36
N THR A 298 15.50 22.95 -10.63
CA THR A 298 16.54 21.90 -10.62
C THR A 298 17.56 22.09 -11.75
N SER A 299 17.15 22.57 -12.93
CA SER A 299 18.07 22.89 -14.04
C SER A 299 18.98 24.09 -13.78
N SER A 300 18.58 25.00 -12.90
CA SER A 300 19.28 26.27 -12.64
C SER A 300 20.38 26.14 -11.58
N THR A 301 20.49 24.99 -10.91
CA THR A 301 21.51 24.76 -9.90
C THR A 301 22.79 24.34 -10.62
N PRO A 302 23.79 25.23 -10.83
CA PRO A 302 25.00 24.88 -11.56
C PRO A 302 25.62 23.68 -10.85
N SER A 303 25.89 22.63 -11.61
CA SER A 303 26.58 21.45 -11.12
C SER A 303 27.97 21.89 -10.67
N SER A 304 28.10 22.29 -9.40
CA SER A 304 29.36 22.55 -8.72
C SER A 304 30.03 21.20 -8.44
N LEU A 305 30.30 20.48 -9.52
CA LEU A 305 31.16 19.32 -9.51
C LEU A 305 32.59 19.84 -9.56
N SER A 306 33.18 19.76 -8.37
CA SER A 306 34.60 19.69 -8.08
C SER A 306 35.17 18.35 -8.55
#